data_AF-A0A552IEE6-F1
#
_entry.id   AF-A0A552IEE6-F1
#
_cell.length_a   1.000
_cell.length_b   1.000
_cell.length_c   1.000
_cell.angle_alpha   90.00
_cell.angle_beta   90.00
_cell.angle_gamma   90.00
#
_symmetry.space_group_name_H-M   'P 1'
#
loop_
_entity.id
_entity.type
_entity.pdbx_description
1 polymer ?
#
loop_
_entity_poly.entity_id
_entity_poly.type
_entity_poly.pdbx_seq_one_letter_code
_entity_poly.pdbx_strand_id
1 'polypeptide(L)'
;MFNFNGFYIFSIPYCILLIFAGRFASQIKFSLNHSLRLAIISGTLTSFLVFTSVVNRDNIQIMTQVSQALQSDPNGNNPKKLLVNYDNWPIVVSVAVALKRYDVLFYVEPEWGFLFGEKNVLKEDKHLPLSLWSISARNNQNKGIPFIANTSIIINPIQD
;
A
#
# COMPACT_ATOMS: atom_id res chain seq x y z
N MET A 1 0.26 -0.84 14.37
CA MET A 1 0.00 -0.53 12.95
C MET A 1 -1.49 -0.30 12.77
N PHE A 2 -1.94 0.88 13.18
CA PHE A 2 -3.21 1.44 12.76
C PHE A 2 -3.09 1.77 11.26
N ASN A 3 -3.92 1.13 10.43
CA ASN A 3 -4.51 1.60 9.16
C ASN A 3 -3.77 2.64 8.29
N PHE A 4 -2.44 2.68 8.25
CA PHE A 4 -1.71 3.79 7.64
C PHE A 4 -1.85 3.87 6.12
N ASN A 5 -2.06 2.74 5.44
CA ASN A 5 -2.16 2.73 3.99
C ASN A 5 -3.60 2.91 3.47
N GLY A 6 -4.60 2.57 4.31
CA GLY A 6 -5.97 3.03 4.11
C GLY A 6 -6.04 4.53 4.35
N PHE A 7 -5.56 5.02 5.50
CA PHE A 7 -5.66 6.44 5.82
C PHE A 7 -4.77 7.34 4.94
N TYR A 8 -3.52 7.05 4.59
CA TYR A 8 -2.77 8.06 3.82
C TYR A 8 -3.29 8.24 2.38
N ILE A 9 -3.58 7.13 1.69
CA ILE A 9 -4.11 7.14 0.31
C ILE A 9 -5.61 7.48 0.27
N PHE A 10 -6.38 7.20 1.33
CA PHE A 10 -7.81 7.53 1.40
C PHE A 10 -8.07 8.86 2.10
N SER A 11 -7.43 9.15 3.24
CA SER A 11 -7.64 10.35 4.05
C SER A 11 -7.18 11.62 3.36
N ILE A 12 -6.10 11.62 2.58
CA ILE A 12 -5.73 12.85 1.85
C ILE A 12 -6.80 13.21 0.82
N PRO A 13 -7.16 12.33 -0.15
CA PRO A 13 -8.24 12.64 -1.08
C PRO A 13 -9.62 12.75 -0.41
N TYR A 14 -9.88 12.06 0.70
CA TYR A 14 -11.12 12.21 1.48
C TYR A 14 -11.17 13.55 2.21
N CYS A 15 -10.09 14.01 2.83
CA CYS A 15 -10.00 15.34 3.42
C CYS A 15 -10.11 16.43 2.35
N ILE A 16 -9.48 16.24 1.19
CA ILE A 16 -9.65 17.13 0.03
C ILE A 16 -11.12 17.13 -0.40
N LEU A 17 -11.75 15.97 -0.53
CA LEU A 17 -13.17 15.85 -0.88
C LEU A 17 -14.09 16.51 0.14
N LEU A 18 -13.80 16.38 1.44
CA LEU A 18 -14.53 17.06 2.52
C LEU A 18 -14.34 18.58 2.47
N ILE A 19 -13.12 19.06 2.20
CA ILE A 19 -12.83 20.49 2.03
C ILE A 19 -13.58 21.03 0.83
N PHE A 20 -13.56 20.31 -0.31
CA PHE A 20 -14.32 20.68 -1.50
C PHE A 20 -15.82 20.66 -1.25
N ALA A 21 -16.36 19.62 -0.61
CA ALA A 21 -17.77 19.52 -0.25
C ALA A 21 -18.21 20.64 0.70
N GLY A 22 -17.39 20.98 1.71
CA GLY A 22 -17.67 22.08 2.64
C GLY A 22 -17.63 23.45 1.97
N ARG A 23 -16.63 23.70 1.12
CA ARG A 23 -16.54 24.93 0.30
C ARG A 23 -17.72 25.03 -0.66
N PHE A 24 -18.12 23.93 -1.32
CA PHE A 24 -19.28 23.91 -2.22
C PHE A 24 -20.59 24.15 -1.48
N ALA A 25 -20.82 23.49 -0.34
CA ALA A 25 -21.99 23.71 0.49
C ALA A 25 -22.11 25.18 0.93
N SER A 26 -20.98 25.85 1.21
CA SER A 26 -20.95 27.26 1.58
C SER A 26 -21.23 28.24 0.43
N GLN A 27 -21.00 27.83 -0.83
CA GLN A 27 -21.16 28.70 -2.01
C GLN A 27 -22.44 28.46 -2.81
N ILE A 28 -23.09 27.30 -2.63
CA ILE A 28 -24.40 27.04 -3.23
C ILE A 28 -25.43 27.94 -2.51
N LYS A 29 -25.72 29.10 -3.09
CA LYS A 29 -26.93 29.85 -2.75
C LYS A 29 -28.14 28.93 -2.93
N PHE A 30 -29.13 29.03 -2.04
CA PHE A 30 -30.37 28.26 -2.13
C PHE A 30 -31.19 28.49 -3.41
N SER A 31 -30.73 29.41 -4.29
CA SER A 31 -31.29 29.75 -5.59
C SER A 31 -30.80 28.92 -6.77
N LEU A 32 -29.90 27.95 -6.58
CA LEU A 32 -29.48 27.07 -7.68
C LEU A 32 -30.62 26.14 -8.12
N ASN A 33 -30.88 26.07 -9.44
CA ASN A 33 -31.88 25.17 -10.04
C ASN A 33 -31.69 23.71 -9.55
N HIS A 34 -32.80 23.06 -9.22
CA HIS A 34 -32.84 21.73 -8.62
C HIS A 34 -32.04 20.68 -9.43
N SER A 35 -32.10 20.75 -10.75
CA SER A 35 -31.40 19.84 -11.66
C SER A 35 -29.86 20.00 -11.58
N LEU A 36 -29.34 21.21 -11.38
CA LEU A 36 -27.91 21.44 -11.24
C LEU A 36 -27.37 20.83 -9.94
N ARG A 37 -28.17 20.91 -8.86
CA ARG A 37 -27.82 20.30 -7.56
C ARG A 37 -27.74 18.78 -7.65
N LEU A 38 -28.72 18.15 -8.30
CA LEU A 38 -28.73 16.70 -8.52
C LEU A 38 -27.56 16.25 -9.39
N ALA A 39 -27.22 17.01 -10.44
CA ALA A 39 -26.06 16.71 -11.29
C ALA A 39 -24.74 16.74 -10.50
N ILE A 40 -24.55 17.71 -9.61
CA ILE A 40 -23.33 17.83 -8.79
C ILE A 40 -23.23 16.68 -7.76
N ILE A 41 -24.33 16.35 -7.07
CA ILE A 41 -24.36 15.25 -6.09
C ILE A 41 -24.07 13.92 -6.80
N SER A 42 -24.72 13.67 -7.93
CA SER A 42 -24.51 12.48 -8.75
C SER A 42 -23.06 12.39 -9.26
N GLY A 43 -22.50 13.50 -9.73
CA GLY A 43 -21.11 13.57 -10.17
C GLY A 43 -20.13 13.23 -9.04
N THR A 44 -20.33 13.82 -7.86
CA THR A 44 -19.46 13.60 -6.69
C THR A 44 -19.55 12.15 -6.20
N LEU A 45 -20.76 11.59 -6.14
CA LEU A 45 -20.98 10.20 -5.76
C LEU A 45 -20.33 9.25 -6.77
N THR A 46 -20.49 9.52 -8.07
CA THR A 46 -19.90 8.70 -9.14
C THR A 46 -18.37 8.74 -9.07
N SER A 47 -17.77 9.93 -8.92
CA SER A 47 -16.32 10.07 -8.76
C SER A 47 -15.80 9.33 -7.53
N PHE A 48 -16.51 9.40 -6.40
CA PHE A 48 -16.17 8.66 -5.19
C PHE A 48 -16.24 7.14 -5.43
N LEU A 49 -17.33 6.65 -6.03
CA LEU A 49 -17.50 5.22 -6.34
C LEU A 49 -16.40 4.71 -7.29
N VAL A 50 -16.10 5.45 -8.35
CA VAL A 50 -15.01 5.10 -9.28
C VAL A 50 -13.67 5.03 -8.53
N PHE A 51 -13.35 6.05 -7.72
CA PHE A 51 -12.12 6.07 -6.93
C PHE A 51 -12.01 4.86 -5.99
N THR A 52 -13.07 4.56 -5.23
CA THR A 52 -13.09 3.40 -4.31
C THR A 52 -12.95 2.07 -5.06
N SER A 53 -13.53 1.96 -6.26
CA SER A 53 -13.43 0.74 -7.08
C SER A 53 -12.00 0.47 -7.57
N VAL A 54 -11.26 1.52 -7.94
CA VAL A 54 -9.85 1.43 -8.36
C VAL A 54 -9.00 1.00 -7.18
N VAL A 55 -9.15 1.66 -6.04
CA VAL A 55 -8.41 1.31 -4.80
C VAL A 55 -8.67 -0.14 -4.39
N ASN A 56 -9.92 -0.62 -4.50
CA ASN A 56 -10.24 -2.00 -4.16
C ASN A 56 -9.59 -3.00 -5.13
N ARG A 57 -9.59 -2.71 -6.43
CA ARG A 57 -8.93 -3.56 -7.43
C ARG A 57 -7.42 -3.67 -7.17
N ASP A 58 -6.77 -2.55 -6.90
CA ASP A 58 -5.33 -2.52 -6.60
C ASP A 58 -5.01 -3.32 -5.34
N ASN A 59 -5.83 -3.18 -4.29
CA ASN A 59 -5.69 -3.95 -3.06
C ASN A 59 -5.83 -5.47 -3.30
N ILE A 60 -6.81 -5.92 -4.09
CA ILE A 60 -6.97 -7.33 -4.46
C ILE A 60 -5.75 -7.84 -5.23
N GLN A 61 -5.26 -7.04 -6.19
CA GLN A 61 -4.09 -7.39 -6.98
C GLN A 61 -2.83 -7.53 -6.11
N ILE A 62 -2.59 -6.56 -5.22
CA ILE A 62 -1.46 -6.58 -4.27
C ILE A 62 -1.50 -7.82 -3.39
N MET A 63 -2.67 -8.12 -2.78
CA MET A 63 -2.84 -9.32 -1.96
C MET A 63 -2.50 -10.59 -2.76
N THR A 64 -3.03 -10.72 -3.97
CA THR A 64 -2.81 -11.88 -4.84
C THR A 64 -1.34 -12.04 -5.19
N GLN A 65 -0.65 -10.96 -5.58
CA GLN A 65 0.76 -11.01 -5.95
C GLN A 65 1.67 -11.28 -4.75
N VAL A 66 1.35 -10.75 -3.57
CA VAL A 66 2.08 -11.07 -2.32
C VAL A 66 1.88 -12.55 -1.95
N SER A 67 0.67 -13.10 -2.11
CA SER A 67 0.43 -14.53 -1.91
C SER A 67 1.27 -15.40 -2.86
N GLN A 68 1.36 -15.01 -4.14
CA GLN A 68 2.19 -15.71 -5.12
C GLN A 68 3.68 -15.62 -4.75
N ALA A 69 4.13 -14.46 -4.26
CA ALA A 69 5.49 -14.28 -3.79
C ALA A 69 5.80 -15.16 -2.57
N LEU A 70 4.86 -15.26 -1.61
CA LEU A 70 4.99 -16.16 -0.46
C LEU A 70 5.08 -17.63 -0.86
N GLN A 71 4.29 -18.06 -1.85
CA GLN A 71 4.30 -19.44 -2.36
C GLN A 71 5.57 -19.77 -3.16
N SER A 72 6.17 -18.77 -3.80
CA SER A 72 7.40 -18.93 -4.60
C SER A 72 8.67 -18.80 -3.76
N ASP A 73 8.57 -18.26 -2.54
CA ASP A 73 9.68 -18.13 -1.61
C ASP A 73 9.99 -19.50 -0.98
N PRO A 74 11.20 -20.05 -1.20
CA PRO A 74 11.63 -21.29 -0.54
C PRO A 74 11.57 -21.19 0.99
N ASN A 75 11.73 -19.98 1.52
CA ASN A 75 11.64 -19.64 2.93
C ASN A 75 10.30 -18.96 3.25
N GLY A 76 9.22 -19.36 2.59
CA GLY A 76 7.88 -18.76 2.69
C GLY A 76 7.38 -18.54 4.12
N ASN A 77 7.66 -19.47 5.04
CA ASN A 77 7.25 -19.42 6.44
C ASN A 77 8.14 -18.52 7.33
N ASN A 78 9.31 -18.12 6.85
CA ASN A 78 10.23 -17.30 7.61
C ASN A 78 9.76 -15.84 7.67
N PRO A 79 10.06 -15.11 8.76
CA PRO A 79 9.81 -13.68 8.82
C PRO A 79 10.55 -12.94 7.69
N LYS A 80 9.89 -11.96 7.09
CA LYS A 80 10.44 -11.23 5.94
C LYS A 80 11.26 -10.04 6.39
N LYS A 81 12.48 -9.87 5.87
CA LYS A 81 13.20 -8.58 5.93
C LYS A 81 12.83 -7.80 4.68
N LEU A 82 12.11 -6.69 4.84
CA LEU A 82 11.76 -5.80 3.73
C LEU A 82 12.86 -4.76 3.55
N LEU A 83 13.51 -4.79 2.38
CA LEU A 83 14.39 -3.71 1.95
C LEU A 83 13.53 -2.57 1.41
N VAL A 84 13.57 -1.44 2.11
CA VAL A 84 12.83 -0.23 1.78
C VAL A 84 13.78 0.72 1.06
N ASN A 85 13.36 1.26 -0.07
CA ASN A 85 14.04 2.34 -0.78
C ASN A 85 13.10 3.55 -0.82
N TYR A 86 13.62 4.76 -0.72
CA TYR A 86 12.87 6.02 -0.86
C TYR A 86 12.05 6.11 -2.14
N ASP A 87 12.48 5.50 -3.24
CA ASP A 87 11.68 5.55 -4.48
C ASP A 87 10.44 4.65 -4.41
N ASN A 88 10.53 3.55 -3.67
CA ASN A 88 9.54 2.47 -3.69
C ASN A 88 8.83 2.27 -2.34
N TRP A 89 9.08 3.11 -1.33
CA TRP A 89 8.52 2.96 0.01
C TRP A 89 6.98 2.84 0.02
N PRO A 90 6.18 3.54 -0.82
CA PRO A 90 4.72 3.39 -0.78
C PRO A 90 4.28 1.97 -1.19
N ILE A 91 5.03 1.36 -2.10
CA ILE A 91 4.79 0.00 -2.58
C ILE A 91 5.19 -1.00 -1.48
N VAL A 92 6.31 -0.76 -0.81
CA VAL A 92 6.76 -1.62 0.32
C VAL A 92 5.79 -1.58 1.48
N VAL A 93 5.17 -0.42 1.79
CA VAL A 93 4.10 -0.32 2.78
C VAL A 93 2.91 -1.19 2.39
N SER A 94 2.55 -1.23 1.10
CA SER A 94 1.47 -2.09 0.60
C SER A 94 1.78 -3.57 0.79
N VAL A 95 3.02 -3.99 0.53
CA VAL A 95 3.49 -5.35 0.80
C VAL A 95 3.45 -5.68 2.29
N ALA A 96 3.93 -4.79 3.16
CA ALA A 96 3.89 -4.98 4.61
C ALA A 96 2.47 -5.15 5.15
N VAL A 97 1.50 -4.41 4.61
CA VAL A 97 0.08 -4.57 4.97
C VAL A 97 -0.44 -5.93 4.53
N ALA A 98 -0.11 -6.37 3.31
CA ALA A 98 -0.51 -7.68 2.82
C ALA A 98 0.11 -8.81 3.67
N LEU A 99 1.41 -8.74 3.98
CA LEU A 99 2.08 -9.69 4.86
C LEU A 99 1.39 -9.78 6.23
N LYS A 100 1.04 -8.63 6.83
CA LYS A 100 0.29 -8.60 8.09
C LYS A 100 -1.09 -9.25 7.99
N ARG A 101 -1.78 -9.12 6.85
CA ARG A 101 -3.08 -9.78 6.63
C ARG A 101 -2.95 -11.30 6.44
N TYR A 102 -1.81 -11.76 5.95
CA TYR A 102 -1.45 -13.17 5.88
C TYR A 102 -0.82 -13.70 7.19
N ASP A 103 -0.81 -12.89 8.25
CA ASP A 103 -0.18 -13.22 9.54
C ASP A 103 1.32 -13.57 9.43
N VAL A 104 2.00 -13.02 8.42
CA VAL A 104 3.44 -13.18 8.21
C VAL A 104 4.18 -12.05 8.92
N LEU A 105 5.10 -12.41 9.81
CA LEU A 105 5.98 -11.46 10.47
C LEU A 105 6.92 -10.80 9.45
N PHE A 106 7.15 -9.51 9.60
CA PHE A 106 8.11 -8.78 8.79
C PHE A 106 8.90 -7.78 9.63
N TYR A 107 10.09 -7.44 9.14
CA TYR A 107 11.00 -6.50 9.73
C TYR A 107 11.56 -5.53 8.70
N VAL A 108 11.83 -4.29 9.11
CA VAL A 108 12.47 -3.23 8.33
C VAL A 108 13.71 -2.72 9.04
N GLU A 109 14.53 -1.96 8.32
CA GLU A 109 15.69 -1.30 8.92
C GLU A 109 15.26 -0.16 9.88
N PRO A 110 16.06 0.15 10.92
CA PRO A 110 15.69 1.10 11.96
C PRO A 110 15.26 2.48 11.45
N GLU A 111 15.88 2.96 10.37
CA GLU A 111 15.52 4.24 9.75
C GLU A 111 14.06 4.31 9.27
N TRP A 112 13.42 3.17 8.99
CA TRP A 112 12.02 3.08 8.56
C TRP A 112 11.05 2.82 9.73
N GLY A 113 11.55 2.73 10.96
CA GLY A 113 10.75 2.45 12.15
C GLY A 113 9.56 3.40 12.34
N PHE A 114 9.70 4.67 11.96
CA PHE A 114 8.63 5.67 12.03
C PHE A 114 7.41 5.32 11.15
N LEU A 115 7.60 4.65 10.01
CA LEU A 115 6.51 4.25 9.11
C LEU A 115 5.89 2.91 9.49
N PHE A 116 6.73 1.93 9.84
CA PHE A 116 6.29 0.56 10.05
C PHE A 116 6.03 0.21 11.52
N GLY A 117 6.46 1.08 12.43
CA GLY A 117 6.35 0.95 13.89
C GLY A 117 7.52 0.17 14.50
N GLU A 118 7.97 0.62 15.67
CA GLU A 118 9.12 0.08 16.43
C GLU A 118 9.14 -1.45 16.57
N LYS A 119 7.97 -2.07 16.71
CA LYS A 119 7.88 -3.54 16.85
C LYS A 119 8.30 -4.33 15.61
N ASN A 120 8.30 -3.68 14.45
CA ASN A 120 8.69 -4.26 13.16
C ASN A 120 10.08 -3.77 12.74
N VAL A 121 10.83 -3.11 13.62
CA VAL A 121 12.24 -2.78 13.36
C VAL A 121 13.09 -4.01 13.63
N LEU A 122 13.98 -4.33 12.69
CA LEU A 122 14.98 -5.37 12.87
C LEU A 122 16.01 -4.91 13.91
N LYS A 123 16.18 -5.69 14.97
CA LYS A 123 17.22 -5.48 15.98
C LYS A 123 18.39 -6.40 15.66
N GLU A 124 19.62 -5.90 15.74
CA GLU A 124 20.86 -6.60 15.33
C GLU A 124 21.05 -7.94 16.07
N ASP A 125 20.49 -8.04 17.27
CA ASP A 125 20.57 -9.13 18.23
C ASP A 125 19.65 -10.33 17.90
N LYS A 126 18.88 -10.29 16.79
CA LYS A 126 18.02 -11.41 16.36
C LYS A 126 18.64 -12.20 15.20
N HIS A 127 19.31 -13.30 15.51
CA HIS A 127 19.63 -14.36 14.54
C HIS A 127 18.37 -15.17 14.18
N LEU A 128 17.43 -14.52 13.49
CA LEU A 128 16.28 -15.19 12.91
C LEU A 128 16.64 -15.65 11.49
N PRO A 129 16.18 -16.83 11.05
CA PRO A 129 16.25 -17.19 9.64
C PRO A 129 15.25 -16.30 8.91
N LEU A 130 15.70 -15.18 8.38
CA LEU A 130 14.84 -14.23 7.67
C LEU A 130 14.60 -14.70 6.23
N SER A 131 13.77 -14.00 5.48
CA SER A 131 13.77 -14.06 4.01
C SER A 131 13.82 -12.63 3.49
N LEU A 132 14.81 -12.31 2.65
CA LEU A 132 15.08 -10.95 2.23
C LEU A 132 14.26 -10.60 0.98
N TRP A 133 13.37 -9.62 1.12
CA TRP A 133 12.48 -9.17 0.06
C TRP A 133 12.81 -7.73 -0.30
N SER A 134 13.12 -7.48 -1.56
CA SER A 134 13.31 -6.12 -2.10
C SER A 134 12.33 -5.85 -3.24
N ILE A 135 11.92 -4.60 -3.38
CA ILE A 135 11.06 -4.16 -4.49
C ILE A 135 11.88 -3.26 -5.40
N SER A 136 11.98 -3.64 -6.67
CA SER A 136 12.66 -2.85 -7.69
C SER A 136 11.77 -2.64 -8.91
N ALA A 137 12.16 -1.69 -9.76
CA ALA A 137 11.63 -1.64 -11.12
C ALA A 137 11.82 -3.00 -11.82
N ARG A 138 10.85 -3.40 -12.62
CA ARG A 138 10.92 -4.63 -13.40
C ARG A 138 12.04 -4.48 -14.43
N ASN A 139 13.03 -5.36 -14.33
CA ASN A 139 14.05 -5.54 -15.35
C ASN A 139 13.95 -6.98 -15.85
N ASN A 140 13.94 -7.18 -17.17
CA ASN A 140 13.93 -8.50 -17.81
C ASN A 140 15.13 -9.38 -17.42
N GLN A 141 16.17 -8.80 -16.82
CA GLN A 141 17.35 -9.50 -16.33
C GLN A 141 17.21 -10.00 -14.88
N ASN A 142 16.31 -9.43 -14.08
CA ASN A 142 16.11 -9.83 -12.69
C ASN A 142 15.04 -10.92 -12.61
N LYS A 143 15.35 -12.05 -11.97
CA LYS A 143 14.37 -13.12 -11.63
C LYS A 143 13.41 -12.67 -10.51
N GLY A 144 12.76 -11.52 -10.69
CA GLY A 144 11.79 -10.96 -9.76
C GLY A 144 10.36 -11.37 -10.12
N ILE A 145 9.53 -11.60 -9.11
CA ILE A 145 8.12 -11.92 -9.25
C ILE A 145 7.38 -10.63 -9.66
N PRO A 146 6.63 -10.64 -10.77
CA PRO A 146 5.89 -9.47 -11.25
C PRO A 146 4.98 -8.86 -10.17
N PHE A 147 5.12 -7.55 -9.96
CA PHE A 147 4.31 -6.77 -9.02
C PHE A 147 3.64 -5.56 -9.70
N ILE A 148 2.81 -4.81 -8.98
CA ILE A 148 2.08 -3.63 -9.51
C ILE A 148 3.02 -2.55 -10.07
N ALA A 149 2.48 -1.65 -10.89
CA ALA A 149 3.19 -0.44 -11.37
C ALA A 149 4.56 -0.71 -12.02
N ASN A 150 4.68 -1.78 -12.81
CA ASN A 150 5.92 -2.19 -13.47
C ASN A 150 7.10 -2.43 -12.50
N THR A 151 6.78 -2.88 -11.28
CA THR A 151 7.78 -3.34 -10.30
C THR A 151 7.82 -4.86 -10.23
N SER A 152 8.81 -5.38 -9.52
CA SER A 152 8.95 -6.80 -9.19
C SER A 152 9.40 -6.97 -7.74
N ILE A 153 8.90 -8.01 -7.07
CA ILE A 153 9.41 -8.48 -5.79
C ILE A 153 10.59 -9.41 -6.08
N ILE A 154 11.76 -9.05 -5.59
CA ILE A 154 12.97 -9.88 -5.68
C ILE A 154 13.16 -10.54 -4.32
N ILE A 155 13.21 -11.88 -4.34
CA ILE A 155 13.54 -12.71 -3.19
C ILE A 155 15.04 -12.95 -3.24
N ASN A 156 15.77 -12.29 -2.36
CA ASN A 156 17.22 -12.41 -2.30
C ASN A 156 17.58 -13.59 -1.39
N PRO A 157 18.49 -14.48 -1.82
CA PRO A 157 19.07 -15.45 -0.91
C PRO A 157 19.80 -14.69 0.20
N ILE A 158 19.60 -15.11 1.45
CA ILE A 158 20.42 -14.59 2.55
C ILE A 158 21.81 -15.18 2.34
N GLN A 159 22.79 -14.30 2.09
CA GLN A 159 24.18 -14.67 2.19
C GLN A 159 24.50 -14.77 3.68
N ASP A 160 24.82 -15.99 4.13
CA ASP A 160 25.45 -16.24 5.43
C ASP A 160 26.82 -15.55 5.51
#